data_AF-A0A7L2P6J3-F1
#
_entry.id   AF-A0A7L2P6J3-F1
#
_cell.length_a   1.000
_cell.length_b   1.000
_cell.length_c   1.000
_cell.angle_alpha   90.00
_cell.angle_beta   90.00
_cell.angle_gamma   90.00
#
_symmetry.space_group_name_H-M   'P 1'
#
loop_
_entity.id
_entity.type
_entity.pdbx_description
1 polymer ?
#
loop_
_entity_poly.entity_id
_entity_poly.type
_entity_poly.pdbx_seq_one_letter_code
_entity_poly.pdbx_strand_id
1 'polypeptide(L)'
;RLSVSLFSRLENINPEENDMTLQELLNRINNADTGIDILKNGAIILNRIHRTKERKKKIIAEEMNAVIEQRDAALSQCKRLEQELHHLKEQNQTSANNTRHMTAENNQERALKAELIALQQGKEAALQQCKKLEEEIQTLRVYYSLYKSLSEGMSLKNQPNCAFSTPEGGLEGREDVVTLTYGQVEELAAQLQQTRSEQKDTELRLQKALEASQEANEKVQK
;
A
#
# COMPACT_ATOMS: atom_id res chain seq x y z
N ARG A 1 -71.30 -6.41 29.58
CA ARG A 1 -71.15 -5.59 30.81
C ARG A 1 -71.24 -6.41 32.12
N LEU A 2 -71.79 -7.63 32.12
CA LEU A 2 -71.83 -8.49 33.32
C LEU A 2 -70.48 -9.15 33.69
N SER A 3 -69.52 -9.29 32.76
CA SER A 3 -68.22 -9.91 33.07
C SER A 3 -67.25 -9.00 33.85
N VAL A 4 -67.38 -7.68 33.71
CA VAL A 4 -66.50 -6.70 34.40
C VAL A 4 -66.86 -6.63 35.89
N SER A 5 -68.14 -6.79 36.24
CA SER A 5 -68.61 -6.80 37.63
C SER A 5 -68.18 -8.04 38.43
N LEU A 6 -67.98 -9.19 37.76
CA LEU A 6 -67.44 -10.40 38.39
C LEU A 6 -65.92 -10.31 38.59
N PHE A 7 -65.23 -9.57 37.71
CA PHE A 7 -63.78 -9.39 37.76
C PHE A 7 -63.35 -8.55 38.98
N SER A 8 -64.07 -7.45 39.26
CA SER A 8 -63.76 -6.58 40.41
C SER A 8 -64.06 -7.22 41.78
N ARG A 9 -64.80 -8.34 41.84
CA ARG A 9 -65.07 -9.07 43.09
C ARG A 9 -63.99 -10.12 43.42
N LEU A 10 -63.03 -10.33 42.52
CA LEU A 10 -61.97 -11.33 42.60
C LEU A 10 -60.60 -10.77 43.02
N GLU A 11 -60.50 -9.45 43.24
CA GLU A 11 -59.26 -8.78 43.65
C GLU A 11 -58.97 -8.86 45.17
N ASN A 12 -59.85 -9.47 45.96
CA ASN A 12 -59.67 -9.71 47.39
C ASN A 12 -59.54 -11.20 47.74
N ILE A 13 -58.60 -11.91 47.12
CA ILE A 13 -58.24 -13.27 47.54
C ILE A 13 -57.20 -13.15 48.66
N ASN A 14 -57.62 -13.50 49.88
CA ASN A 14 -56.79 -13.57 51.08
C ASN A 14 -55.52 -14.42 50.80
N PRO A 15 -54.30 -14.01 51.22
CA PRO A 15 -53.08 -14.80 50.99
C PRO A 15 -53.17 -16.24 51.52
N GLU A 16 -53.92 -16.49 52.60
CA GLU A 16 -54.12 -17.83 53.18
C GLU A 16 -54.92 -18.79 52.28
N GLU A 17 -55.72 -18.28 51.33
CA GLU A 17 -56.50 -19.13 50.41
C GLU A 17 -55.65 -19.70 49.26
N ASN A 18 -54.41 -19.23 49.10
CA ASN A 18 -53.47 -19.74 48.10
C ASN A 18 -52.74 -21.02 48.53
N ASP A 19 -52.72 -21.33 49.83
CA ASP A 19 -51.96 -22.47 50.39
C ASP A 19 -52.76 -23.78 50.41
N MET A 20 -54.09 -23.70 50.26
CA MET A 20 -54.93 -24.91 50.18
C MET A 20 -54.57 -25.77 48.97
N THR A 21 -54.66 -27.09 49.08
CA THR A 21 -54.44 -27.97 47.91
C THR A 21 -55.62 -27.88 46.93
N LEU A 22 -55.41 -28.23 45.65
CA LEU A 22 -56.51 -28.32 44.68
C LEU A 22 -57.58 -29.32 45.16
N GLN A 23 -57.15 -30.41 45.79
CA GLN A 23 -58.04 -31.42 46.35
C GLN A 23 -58.90 -30.86 47.48
N GLU A 24 -58.35 -30.03 48.38
CA GLU A 24 -59.12 -29.34 49.42
C GLU A 24 -60.15 -28.38 48.84
N LEU A 25 -59.79 -27.59 47.82
CA LEU A 25 -60.71 -26.67 47.17
C LEU A 25 -61.86 -27.41 46.47
N LEU A 26 -61.57 -28.53 45.80
CA LEU A 26 -62.58 -29.38 45.18
C LEU A 26 -63.50 -30.04 46.21
N ASN A 27 -62.94 -30.54 47.31
CA ASN A 27 -63.72 -31.10 48.41
C ASN A 27 -64.65 -30.05 49.05
N ARG A 28 -64.18 -28.80 49.21
CA ARG A 28 -65.00 -27.68 49.71
C ARG A 28 -66.12 -27.29 48.74
N ILE A 29 -65.87 -27.36 47.44
CA ILE A 29 -66.92 -27.15 46.42
C ILE A 29 -67.96 -28.28 46.49
N ASN A 30 -67.52 -29.53 46.60
CA ASN A 30 -68.41 -30.69 46.61
C ASN A 30 -69.30 -30.73 47.86
N ASN A 31 -68.82 -30.18 48.98
CA ASN A 31 -69.53 -30.16 50.26
C ASN A 31 -70.06 -28.75 50.63
N ALA A 32 -70.18 -27.85 49.65
CA ALA A 32 -70.63 -26.47 49.91
C ALA A 32 -72.14 -26.39 50.15
N ASP A 33 -72.53 -25.75 51.25
CA ASP A 33 -73.95 -25.54 51.60
C ASP A 33 -74.59 -24.39 50.80
N THR A 34 -73.79 -23.50 50.22
CA THR A 34 -74.27 -22.34 49.46
C THR A 34 -73.57 -22.20 48.11
N GLY A 35 -74.28 -21.65 47.12
CA GLY A 35 -73.69 -21.30 45.82
C GLY A 35 -72.61 -20.23 45.93
N ILE A 36 -72.61 -19.42 47.00
CA ILE A 36 -71.57 -18.41 47.25
C ILE A 36 -70.24 -19.09 47.59
N ASP A 37 -70.24 -20.15 48.40
CA ASP A 37 -69.03 -20.90 48.76
C ASP A 37 -68.44 -21.64 47.55
N ILE A 38 -69.30 -22.18 46.68
CA ILE A 38 -68.89 -22.76 45.40
C ILE A 38 -68.17 -21.71 44.54
N LEU A 39 -68.78 -20.52 44.39
CA LEU A 39 -68.20 -19.43 43.60
C LEU A 39 -66.86 -18.96 44.18
N LYS A 40 -66.74 -18.86 45.50
CA LYS A 40 -65.51 -18.44 46.18
C LYS A 40 -64.37 -19.44 45.96
N ASN A 41 -64.62 -20.73 46.14
CA ASN A 41 -63.61 -21.76 45.90
C ASN A 41 -63.27 -21.90 44.40
N GLY A 42 -64.26 -21.81 43.51
CA GLY A 42 -64.05 -21.80 42.06
C GLY A 42 -63.22 -20.60 41.57
N ALA A 43 -63.43 -19.43 42.17
CA ALA A 43 -62.63 -18.23 41.95
C ALA A 43 -61.15 -18.42 42.28
N ILE A 44 -60.83 -19.08 43.39
CA ILE A 44 -59.44 -19.39 43.78
C ILE A 44 -58.78 -20.30 42.75
N ILE A 45 -59.46 -21.37 42.31
CA ILE A 45 -58.95 -22.29 41.29
C ILE A 45 -58.69 -21.54 39.98
N LEU A 46 -59.65 -20.73 39.52
CA LEU A 46 -59.52 -19.95 38.29
C LEU A 46 -58.34 -18.97 38.38
N ASN A 47 -58.17 -18.30 39.52
CA ASN A 47 -57.05 -17.38 39.74
C ASN A 47 -55.71 -18.12 39.67
N ARG A 48 -55.58 -19.32 40.26
CA ARG A 48 -54.36 -20.15 40.19
C ARG A 48 -54.03 -20.57 38.76
N ILE A 49 -55.03 -20.99 37.98
CA ILE A 49 -54.85 -21.32 36.56
C ILE A 49 -54.34 -20.10 35.79
N HIS A 50 -54.97 -18.94 36.01
CA HIS A 50 -54.57 -17.70 35.33
C HIS A 50 -53.13 -17.29 35.71
N ARG A 51 -52.78 -17.26 37.00
CA ARG A 51 -51.41 -16.98 37.48
C ARG A 51 -50.39 -17.92 36.88
N THR A 52 -50.70 -19.22 36.78
CA THR A 52 -49.78 -20.21 36.20
C THR A 52 -49.56 -19.96 34.72
N LYS A 53 -50.63 -19.63 33.96
CA LYS A 53 -50.52 -19.27 32.55
C LYS A 53 -49.69 -18.01 32.34
N GLU A 54 -49.92 -16.96 33.14
CA GLU A 54 -49.16 -15.72 33.04
C GLU A 54 -47.69 -15.89 33.44
N ARG A 55 -47.40 -16.68 34.49
CA ARG A 55 -46.00 -17.02 34.84
C ARG A 55 -45.30 -17.77 33.71
N LYS A 56 -45.95 -18.74 33.07
CA LYS A 56 -45.38 -19.45 31.92
C LYS A 56 -45.06 -18.51 30.77
N LYS A 57 -45.97 -17.60 30.42
CA LYS A 57 -45.72 -16.59 29.38
C LYS A 57 -44.52 -15.70 29.73
N LYS A 58 -44.44 -15.26 31.00
CA LYS A 58 -43.34 -14.44 31.49
C LYS A 58 -41.99 -15.17 31.37
N ILE A 59 -41.93 -16.42 31.82
CA ILE A 59 -40.72 -17.26 31.71
C ILE A 59 -40.30 -17.39 30.25
N ILE A 60 -41.23 -17.72 29.35
CA ILE A 60 -40.92 -17.88 27.92
C ILE A 60 -40.40 -16.57 27.31
N ALA A 61 -40.98 -15.43 27.68
CA ALA A 61 -40.52 -14.13 27.19
C ALA A 61 -39.11 -13.80 27.70
N GLU A 62 -38.82 -14.06 28.99
CA GLU A 62 -37.50 -13.87 29.59
C GLU A 62 -36.46 -14.81 28.96
N GLU A 63 -36.79 -16.08 28.73
CA GLU A 63 -35.93 -17.04 28.04
C GLU A 63 -35.65 -16.62 26.59
N MET A 64 -36.67 -16.18 25.86
CA MET A 64 -36.50 -15.69 24.49
C MET A 64 -35.58 -14.47 24.44
N ASN A 65 -35.76 -13.52 25.37
CA ASN A 65 -34.89 -12.34 25.46
C ASN A 65 -33.44 -12.74 25.74
N ALA A 66 -33.21 -13.64 26.70
CA ALA A 66 -31.86 -14.12 27.01
C ALA A 66 -31.18 -14.80 25.81
N VAL A 67 -31.94 -15.58 25.03
CA VAL A 67 -31.43 -16.22 23.80
C VAL A 67 -31.07 -15.18 22.73
N ILE A 68 -31.90 -14.14 22.56
CA ILE A 68 -31.61 -13.05 21.62
C ILE A 68 -30.35 -12.29 22.04
N GLU A 69 -30.21 -11.94 23.31
CA GLU A 69 -29.03 -11.25 23.83
C GLU A 69 -27.75 -12.08 23.64
N GLN A 70 -27.80 -13.39 23.91
CA GLN A 70 -26.68 -14.29 23.66
C GLN A 70 -26.30 -14.36 22.17
N ARG A 71 -27.30 -14.47 21.29
CA ARG A 71 -27.07 -14.46 19.83
C ARG A 71 -26.42 -13.16 19.39
N ASP A 72 -26.91 -12.03 19.86
CA ASP A 72 -26.41 -10.72 19.46
C ASP A 72 -24.98 -10.47 19.98
N ALA A 73 -24.69 -10.90 21.21
CA ALA A 73 -23.32 -10.90 21.74
C ALA A 73 -22.38 -11.76 20.91
N ALA A 74 -22.79 -12.98 20.54
CA ALA A 74 -22.00 -13.87 19.69
C ALA A 74 -21.78 -13.28 18.29
N LEU A 75 -22.81 -12.71 17.66
CA LEU A 75 -22.69 -12.04 16.37
C LEU A 75 -21.74 -10.85 16.42
N SER A 76 -21.79 -10.05 17.50
CA SER A 76 -20.89 -8.92 17.69
C SER A 76 -19.44 -9.38 17.86
N GLN A 77 -19.20 -10.50 18.56
CA GLN A 77 -17.88 -11.11 18.66
C GLN A 77 -17.38 -11.63 17.32
N CYS A 78 -18.22 -12.32 16.54
CA CYS A 78 -17.86 -12.80 15.20
C CYS A 78 -17.46 -11.65 14.28
N LYS A 79 -18.26 -10.57 14.22
CA LYS A 79 -17.94 -9.37 13.42
C LYS A 79 -16.61 -8.74 13.82
N ARG A 80 -16.31 -8.67 15.12
CA ARG A 80 -15.04 -8.16 15.62
C ARG A 80 -13.87 -9.04 15.17
N LEU A 81 -14.00 -10.36 15.32
CA LEU A 81 -12.97 -11.31 14.89
C LEU A 81 -12.75 -11.27 13.37
N GLU A 82 -13.80 -11.10 12.58
CA GLU A 82 -13.70 -10.93 11.12
C GLU A 82 -12.92 -9.65 10.75
N GLN A 83 -13.16 -8.54 11.46
CA GLN A 83 -12.41 -7.29 11.28
C GLN A 83 -10.94 -7.44 11.68
N GLU A 84 -10.65 -8.07 12.83
CA GLU A 84 -9.28 -8.35 13.28
C GLU A 84 -8.53 -9.22 12.26
N LEU A 85 -9.20 -10.22 11.69
CA LEU A 85 -8.64 -11.08 10.64
C LEU A 85 -8.35 -10.29 9.37
N HIS A 86 -9.27 -9.42 8.94
CA HIS A 86 -9.03 -8.54 7.79
C HIS A 86 -7.81 -7.65 7.99
N HIS A 87 -7.73 -6.99 9.15
CA HIS A 87 -6.62 -6.11 9.48
C HIS A 87 -5.28 -6.87 9.52
N LEU A 88 -5.27 -8.08 10.10
CA LEU A 88 -4.08 -8.92 10.14
C LEU A 88 -3.64 -9.35 8.73
N LYS A 89 -4.58 -9.65 7.83
CA LYS A 89 -4.28 -9.95 6.42
C LYS A 89 -3.65 -8.75 5.72
N GLU A 90 -4.20 -7.55 5.90
CA GLU A 90 -3.64 -6.32 5.33
C GLU A 90 -2.24 -6.02 5.87
N GLN A 91 -2.04 -6.17 7.19
CA GLN A 91 -0.73 -5.98 7.82
C GLN A 91 0.30 -6.99 7.31
N ASN A 92 -0.09 -8.24 7.12
CA ASN A 92 0.81 -9.27 6.60
C ASN A 92 1.15 -9.03 5.12
N GLN A 93 0.16 -8.60 4.33
CA GLN A 93 0.38 -8.27 2.92
C GLN A 93 1.27 -7.04 2.74
N THR A 94 1.08 -5.98 3.54
CA THR A 94 1.96 -4.81 3.55
C THR A 94 3.37 -5.17 4.05
N SER A 95 3.50 -6.00 5.08
CA SER A 95 4.81 -6.48 5.57
C SER A 95 5.55 -7.34 4.55
N ALA A 96 4.86 -8.23 3.84
CA ALA A 96 5.43 -9.05 2.78
C ALA A 96 5.89 -8.19 1.59
N ASN A 97 5.12 -7.15 1.23
CA ASN A 97 5.49 -6.23 0.17
C ASN A 97 6.70 -5.37 0.55
N ASN A 98 6.76 -4.87 1.78
CA ASN A 98 7.92 -4.12 2.29
C ASN A 98 9.19 -4.98 2.30
N THR A 99 9.09 -6.23 2.74
CA THR A 99 10.24 -7.15 2.75
C THR A 99 10.75 -7.45 1.35
N ARG A 100 9.84 -7.64 0.37
CA ARG A 100 10.22 -7.79 -1.05
C ARG A 100 10.89 -6.54 -1.59
N HIS A 101 10.39 -5.35 -1.27
CA HIS A 101 10.98 -4.07 -1.70
C HIS A 101 12.40 -3.91 -1.18
N MET A 102 12.62 -4.13 0.12
CA MET A 102 13.95 -4.06 0.74
C MET A 102 14.94 -5.06 0.11
N THR A 103 14.47 -6.25 -0.27
CA THR A 103 15.31 -7.27 -0.90
C THR A 103 15.68 -6.89 -2.33
N ALA A 104 14.74 -6.32 -3.09
CA ALA A 104 14.97 -5.85 -4.46
C ALA A 104 15.95 -4.66 -4.49
N GLU A 105 15.76 -3.67 -3.60
CA GLU A 105 16.68 -2.54 -3.47
C GLU A 105 18.09 -2.98 -3.06
N ASN A 106 18.21 -3.93 -2.12
CA ASN A 106 19.52 -4.43 -1.71
C ASN A 106 20.25 -5.15 -2.85
N ASN A 107 19.53 -5.90 -3.69
CA ASN A 107 20.12 -6.54 -4.86
C ASN A 107 20.56 -5.51 -5.91
N GLN A 108 19.76 -4.45 -6.13
CA GLN A 108 20.11 -3.35 -7.03
C GLN A 108 21.37 -2.61 -6.52
N GLU A 109 21.46 -2.35 -5.22
CA GLU A 109 22.62 -1.71 -4.59
C GLU A 109 23.89 -2.56 -4.76
N ARG A 110 23.79 -3.90 -4.57
CA ARG A 110 24.92 -4.81 -4.81
C ARG A 110 25.35 -4.80 -6.28
N ALA A 111 24.41 -4.78 -7.22
CA ALA A 111 24.72 -4.73 -8.64
C ALA A 111 25.46 -3.44 -9.00
N LEU A 112 24.96 -2.28 -8.56
CA LEU A 112 25.61 -0.99 -8.77
C LEU A 112 27.01 -0.93 -8.14
N LYS A 113 27.18 -1.51 -6.95
CA LYS A 113 28.48 -1.59 -6.28
C LYS A 113 29.48 -2.44 -7.07
N ALA A 114 29.04 -3.56 -7.63
CA ALA A 114 29.87 -4.42 -8.48
C ALA A 114 30.27 -3.69 -9.78
N GLU A 115 29.34 -2.97 -10.40
CA GLU A 115 29.61 -2.17 -11.60
C GLU A 115 30.61 -1.04 -11.32
N LEU A 116 30.49 -0.35 -10.19
CA LEU A 116 31.42 0.70 -9.79
C LEU A 116 32.84 0.15 -9.59
N ILE A 117 32.97 -1.02 -8.95
CA ILE A 117 34.27 -1.69 -8.78
C ILE A 117 34.86 -2.06 -10.14
N ALA A 118 34.06 -2.63 -11.05
CA ALA A 118 34.51 -2.99 -12.39
C ALA A 118 34.97 -1.77 -13.20
N LEU A 119 34.20 -0.67 -13.12
CA LEU A 119 34.56 0.59 -13.78
C LEU A 119 35.86 1.16 -13.22
N GLN A 120 36.05 1.11 -11.90
CA GLN A 120 37.27 1.59 -11.26
C GLN A 120 38.48 0.75 -11.66
N GLN A 121 38.35 -0.58 -11.70
CA GLN A 121 39.41 -1.46 -12.21
C GLN A 121 39.72 -1.18 -13.69
N GLY A 122 38.70 -0.97 -14.52
CA GLY A 122 38.86 -0.59 -15.92
C GLY A 122 39.60 0.74 -16.09
N LYS A 123 39.26 1.75 -15.29
CA LYS A 123 39.96 3.04 -15.24
C LYS A 123 41.43 2.88 -14.84
N GLU A 124 41.72 2.10 -13.81
CA GLU A 124 43.07 1.84 -13.33
C GLU A 124 43.92 1.16 -14.42
N ALA A 125 43.36 0.17 -15.09
CA ALA A 125 44.02 -0.53 -16.20
C ALA A 125 44.29 0.41 -17.39
N ALA A 126 43.32 1.26 -17.75
CA ALA A 126 43.50 2.27 -18.80
C ALA A 126 44.60 3.28 -18.45
N LEU A 127 44.64 3.77 -17.20
CA LEU A 127 45.68 4.66 -16.71
C LEU A 127 47.08 4.02 -16.80
N GLN A 128 47.19 2.74 -16.43
CA GLN A 128 48.44 2.00 -16.56
C GLN A 128 48.88 1.87 -18.02
N GLN A 129 47.95 1.64 -18.95
CA GLN A 129 48.26 1.62 -20.38
C GLN A 129 48.70 2.98 -20.90
N CYS A 130 48.01 4.07 -20.53
CA CYS A 130 48.39 5.42 -20.90
C CYS A 130 49.82 5.74 -20.45
N LYS A 131 50.18 5.36 -19.21
CA LYS A 131 51.53 5.58 -18.69
C LYS A 131 52.60 4.84 -19.51
N LYS A 132 52.36 3.59 -19.90
CA LYS A 132 53.27 2.82 -20.76
C LYS A 132 53.46 3.48 -22.13
N LEU A 133 52.37 3.91 -22.75
CA LEU A 133 52.42 4.60 -24.04
C LEU A 133 53.17 5.93 -23.94
N GLU A 134 53.02 6.65 -22.84
CA GLU A 134 53.77 7.89 -22.58
C GLU A 134 55.28 7.62 -22.45
N GLU A 135 55.68 6.55 -21.76
CA GLU A 135 57.07 6.10 -21.65
C GLU A 135 57.65 5.70 -23.03
N GLU A 136 56.88 4.98 -23.86
CA GLU A 136 57.26 4.63 -25.23
C GLU A 136 57.44 5.88 -26.12
N ILE A 137 56.48 6.82 -26.07
CA ILE A 137 56.56 8.09 -26.81
C ILE A 137 57.82 8.86 -26.39
N GLN A 138 58.11 8.93 -25.09
CA GLN A 138 59.29 9.62 -24.60
C GLN A 138 60.58 8.94 -25.08
N THR A 139 60.61 7.61 -25.10
CA THR A 139 61.72 6.82 -25.65
C THR A 139 61.94 7.12 -27.14
N LEU A 140 60.86 7.13 -27.93
CA LEU A 140 60.90 7.46 -29.36
C LEU A 140 61.39 8.89 -29.60
N ARG A 141 60.97 9.86 -28.78
CA ARG A 141 61.46 11.26 -28.86
C ARG A 141 62.97 11.36 -28.64
N VAL A 142 63.50 10.63 -27.65
CA VAL A 142 64.96 10.58 -27.41
C VAL A 142 65.68 9.96 -28.61
N TYR A 143 65.19 8.82 -29.10
CA TYR A 143 65.77 8.14 -30.27
C TYR A 143 65.81 9.03 -31.51
N TYR A 144 64.68 9.70 -31.82
CA TYR A 144 64.60 10.63 -32.94
C TYR A 144 65.55 11.82 -32.77
N SER A 145 65.66 12.38 -31.57
CA SER A 145 66.55 13.52 -31.30
C SER A 145 68.03 13.15 -31.48
N LEU A 146 68.42 11.95 -31.06
CA LEU A 146 69.76 11.39 -31.28
C LEU A 146 70.02 11.19 -32.78
N TYR A 147 69.09 10.56 -33.49
CA TYR A 147 69.20 10.35 -34.93
C TYR A 147 69.31 11.67 -35.70
N LYS A 148 68.48 12.67 -35.35
CA LYS A 148 68.52 14.00 -35.95
C LYS A 148 69.86 14.70 -35.70
N SER A 149 70.38 14.63 -34.47
CA SER A 149 71.71 15.17 -34.14
C SER A 149 72.84 14.49 -34.92
N LEU A 150 72.79 13.17 -35.13
CA LEU A 150 73.74 12.45 -35.98
C LEU A 150 73.61 12.85 -37.45
N SER A 151 72.39 13.02 -37.95
CA SER A 151 72.10 13.44 -39.33
C SER A 151 72.58 14.88 -39.60
N GLU A 152 72.37 15.80 -38.66
CA GLU A 152 72.88 17.19 -38.75
C GLU A 152 74.42 17.23 -38.66
N GLY A 153 75.03 16.34 -37.88
CA GLY A 153 76.49 16.14 -37.87
C GLY A 153 77.05 15.60 -39.20
N MET A 154 76.24 14.89 -40.00
CA MET A 154 76.58 14.48 -41.38
C MET A 154 76.20 15.52 -42.43
N SER A 155 75.22 16.41 -42.16
CA SER A 155 74.75 17.45 -43.09
C SER A 155 75.77 18.56 -43.35
N LEU A 156 76.68 18.83 -42.41
CA LEU A 156 77.82 19.73 -42.63
C LEU A 156 78.82 19.22 -43.68
N LYS A 157 78.69 17.96 -44.14
CA LYS A 157 79.61 17.35 -45.11
C LYS A 157 79.03 17.15 -46.51
N ASN A 158 77.75 17.45 -46.77
CA ASN A 158 77.14 17.20 -48.08
C ASN A 158 76.27 18.39 -48.54
N GLN A 159 76.92 19.39 -49.14
CA GLN A 159 76.29 20.23 -50.15
C GLN A 159 76.63 19.58 -51.52
N PRO A 160 75.62 19.11 -52.26
CA PRO A 160 75.35 19.77 -53.53
C PRO A 160 73.85 19.91 -53.88
N ASN A 161 73.61 20.83 -54.82
CA ASN A 161 72.34 21.29 -55.40
C ASN A 161 71.36 20.22 -55.90
N CYS A 162 70.06 20.54 -55.82
CA CYS A 162 69.03 20.40 -56.89
C CYS A 162 67.69 20.93 -56.31
N ALA A 163 67.17 22.09 -56.73
CA ALA A 163 66.39 22.35 -57.94
C ALA A 163 64.96 21.76 -57.93
N PHE A 164 63.97 22.67 -57.86
CA PHE A 164 62.56 22.58 -58.33
C PHE A 164 61.57 21.58 -57.70
N SER A 165 60.53 22.12 -57.03
CA SER A 165 59.12 22.15 -57.48
C SER A 165 58.11 22.12 -56.32
N THR A 166 57.13 23.02 -56.35
CA THR A 166 55.83 22.94 -55.67
C THR A 166 55.05 21.68 -56.12
N PRO A 167 54.13 21.17 -55.28
CA PRO A 167 52.74 21.24 -55.72
C PRO A 167 51.76 21.63 -54.61
N GLU A 168 50.99 22.64 -54.98
CA GLU A 168 49.67 23.01 -54.52
C GLU A 168 48.69 21.86 -54.88
N GLY A 169 47.89 21.38 -53.92
CA GLY A 169 46.88 20.33 -54.18
C GLY A 169 46.57 19.46 -52.97
N GLY A 170 45.65 19.91 -52.11
CA GLY A 170 45.17 19.09 -50.99
C GLY A 170 44.20 19.75 -50.00
N LEU A 171 43.71 20.96 -50.26
CA LEU A 171 42.88 21.71 -49.31
C LEU A 171 41.37 21.46 -49.47
N GLU A 172 40.90 21.02 -50.64
CA GLU A 172 39.47 20.93 -50.97
C GLU A 172 38.74 19.83 -50.15
N GLY A 173 39.39 18.71 -49.85
CA GLY A 173 38.78 17.62 -49.06
C GLY A 173 38.78 17.86 -47.53
N ARG A 174 39.55 18.82 -47.02
CA ARG A 174 39.63 19.13 -45.58
C ARG A 174 38.59 20.16 -45.18
N GLU A 175 38.17 21.00 -46.12
CA GLU A 175 37.14 22.02 -45.94
C GLU A 175 35.73 21.39 -45.89
N ASP A 176 35.45 20.38 -46.73
CA ASP A 176 34.19 19.61 -46.74
C ASP A 176 33.92 18.81 -45.45
N VAL A 177 34.96 18.27 -44.82
CA VAL A 177 34.80 17.52 -43.55
C VAL A 177 34.52 18.48 -42.39
N VAL A 178 35.06 19.70 -42.44
CA VAL A 178 34.85 20.72 -41.41
C VAL A 178 33.46 21.32 -41.52
N THR A 179 32.97 21.60 -42.73
CA THR A 179 31.59 22.08 -42.94
C THR A 179 30.55 21.03 -42.55
N LEU A 180 30.80 19.74 -42.86
CA LEU A 180 29.92 18.64 -42.45
C LEU A 180 29.86 18.48 -40.93
N THR A 181 31.00 18.53 -40.24
CA THR A 181 31.02 18.40 -38.77
C THR A 181 30.41 19.62 -38.08
N TYR A 182 30.56 20.81 -38.64
CA TYR A 182 29.91 22.02 -38.14
C TYR A 182 28.38 21.94 -38.24
N GLY A 183 27.85 21.48 -39.38
CA GLY A 183 26.40 21.27 -39.56
C GLY A 183 25.81 20.25 -38.58
N GLN A 184 26.53 19.16 -38.30
CA GLN A 184 26.12 18.17 -37.30
C GLN A 184 26.07 18.75 -35.88
N VAL A 185 27.00 19.64 -35.54
CA VAL A 185 27.00 20.31 -34.23
C VAL A 185 25.83 21.28 -34.09
N GLU A 186 25.50 22.04 -35.14
CA GLU A 186 24.31 22.91 -35.16
C GLU A 186 23.01 22.11 -35.04
N GLU A 187 22.90 20.98 -35.75
CA GLU A 187 21.72 20.12 -35.68
C GLU A 187 21.54 19.52 -34.28
N LEU A 188 22.63 19.03 -33.66
CA LEU A 188 22.60 18.53 -32.28
C LEU A 188 22.24 19.63 -31.28
N ALA A 189 22.73 20.86 -31.49
CA ALA A 189 22.37 22.00 -30.64
C ALA A 189 20.88 22.35 -30.77
N ALA A 190 20.32 22.32 -31.98
CA ALA A 190 18.89 22.53 -32.21
C ALA A 190 18.03 21.44 -31.55
N GLN A 191 18.43 20.17 -31.67
CA GLN A 191 17.75 19.04 -31.02
C GLN A 191 17.78 19.17 -29.49
N LEU A 192 18.91 19.53 -28.90
CA LEU A 192 19.01 19.78 -27.45
C LEU A 192 18.09 20.91 -26.99
N GLN A 193 18.01 22.00 -27.77
CA GLN A 193 17.14 23.12 -27.45
C GLN A 193 15.65 22.74 -27.52
N GLN A 194 15.27 21.93 -28.51
CA GLN A 194 13.92 21.41 -28.64
C GLN A 194 13.55 20.49 -27.46
N THR A 195 14.38 19.50 -27.15
CA THR A 195 14.15 18.58 -26.01
C THR A 195 14.04 19.34 -24.69
N ARG A 196 14.84 20.39 -24.50
CA ARG A 196 14.76 21.24 -23.31
C ARG A 196 13.45 22.03 -23.23
N SER A 197 12.88 22.44 -24.37
CA SER A 197 11.56 23.09 -24.41
C SER A 197 10.45 22.09 -24.07
N GLU A 198 10.51 20.89 -24.65
CA GLU A 198 9.54 19.80 -24.37
C GLU A 198 9.60 19.35 -22.90
N GLN A 199 10.80 19.30 -22.31
CA GLN A 199 10.98 19.01 -20.89
C GLN A 199 10.28 20.06 -20.01
N LYS A 200 10.43 21.36 -20.32
CA LYS A 200 9.76 22.42 -19.55
C LYS A 200 8.23 22.36 -19.68
N ASP A 201 7.72 22.05 -20.87
CA ASP A 201 6.27 21.94 -21.09
C ASP A 201 5.67 20.72 -20.35
N THR A 202 6.37 19.59 -20.35
CA THR A 202 5.94 18.40 -19.61
C THR A 202 6.01 18.61 -18.09
N GLU A 203 7.03 19.30 -17.58
CA GLU A 203 7.13 19.70 -16.17
C GLU A 203 5.96 20.61 -15.75
N LEU A 204 5.61 21.61 -16.57
CA LEU A 204 4.46 22.47 -16.30
C LEU A 204 3.13 21.69 -16.26
N ARG A 205 2.95 20.71 -17.16
CA ARG A 205 1.75 19.85 -17.15
C ARG A 205 1.69 18.98 -15.90
N LEU A 206 2.83 18.44 -15.46
CA LEU A 206 2.92 17.64 -14.24
C LEU A 206 2.54 18.48 -13.01
N GLN A 207 3.06 19.71 -12.91
CA GLN A 207 2.73 20.60 -11.81
C GLN A 207 1.22 20.90 -11.74
N LYS A 208 0.59 21.22 -12.88
CA LYS A 208 -0.86 21.44 -12.93
C LYS A 208 -1.68 20.20 -12.54
N ALA A 209 -1.23 19.00 -12.93
CA ALA A 209 -1.88 17.76 -12.55
C ALA A 209 -1.76 17.48 -11.04
N LEU A 210 -0.62 17.82 -10.42
CA LEU A 210 -0.43 17.72 -8.98
C LEU A 210 -1.34 18.68 -8.21
N GLU A 211 -1.43 19.94 -8.64
CA GLU A 211 -2.33 20.93 -8.05
C GLU A 211 -3.80 20.48 -8.15
N ALA A 212 -4.23 20.00 -9.33
CA ALA A 212 -5.58 19.46 -9.51
C ALA A 212 -5.87 18.23 -8.63
N SER A 213 -4.87 17.35 -8.44
CA SER A 213 -4.98 16.18 -7.56
C SER A 213 -5.11 16.60 -6.08
N GLN A 214 -4.34 17.60 -5.65
CA GLN A 214 -4.44 18.17 -4.30
C GLN A 214 -5.81 18.80 -4.05
N GLU A 215 -6.30 19.63 -4.97
CA GLU A 215 -7.64 20.24 -4.87
C GLU A 215 -8.76 19.19 -4.83
N ALA A 216 -8.65 18.12 -5.63
CA ALA A 216 -9.61 17.02 -5.60
C ALA A 216 -9.59 16.28 -4.26
N ASN A 217 -8.40 16.04 -3.70
CA ASN A 217 -8.23 15.35 -2.43
C ASN A 217 -8.76 16.19 -1.24
N GLU A 218 -8.55 17.51 -1.25
CA GLU A 218 -9.11 18.43 -0.24
C GLU A 218 -10.65 18.48 -0.28
N LYS A 219 -11.26 18.37 -1.47
CA LYS A 219 -12.72 18.31 -1.63
C LYS A 219 -13.35 16.99 -1.15
N VAL A 220 -12.58 15.91 -1.10
CA VAL A 220 -13.04 14.61 -0.57
C VAL A 220 -12.94 14.54 0.96
N GLN A 221 -12.05 15.34 1.56
CA GLN A 221 -11.83 15.39 3.01
C GLN A 221 -12.67 16.44 3.76
N LYS A 222 -13.40 17.31 3.06
CA LYS A 222 -14.38 18.26 3.61
C LYS A 222 -15.81 17.74 3.42
#